data_AF-A0A379K6Y7-F1
#
_entry.id   AF-A0A379K6Y7-F1
#
_cell.length_a   1.000
_cell.length_b   1.000
_cell.length_c   1.000
_cell.angle_alpha   90.00
_cell.angle_beta   90.00
_cell.angle_gamma   90.00
#
_symmetry.space_group_name_H-M   'P 1'
#
loop_
_entity.id
_entity.type
_entity.pdbx_description
1 polymer ?
#
loop_
_entity_poly.entity_id
_entity_poly.type
_entity_poly.pdbx_seq_one_letter_code
_entity_poly.pdbx_strand_id
1 'polypeptide(L)'
;MDALLIIGGLVMMLAGLVWLVMRAFATSLLWGWGSLIPPITLIYIVRHWRRARSAVTLIGLGVIPLVVGLTLLASKDAERLAAIVRLDWLKPEVQAPAELAIELDGELNGQPFHPQQGELIDGVLVLREGLDFFALRELSIRLPQPVEGSVRIDVLPQDSGNLPEVELSWLLPEQDLPEARRLSRGYTLHLDLQPQEPNRLVGDFHLVMPPRFKTSLSGRVELYRDRLRYVDGKVDTRYDSNDTIAHLLQDYLQRRFATRDVRELKLPVFTFEGDTLELQVDAQIDGRNERLPIRLHKRSEQGWMVEGDRFPALPSVAAKQPAQQIEATAVEERLSRPVDRRQRFSLAHLQRNPEQYRNLSMRLSRASGGTVEGRFAGLDADGSIRLIQQMGSGGGQASFSFKPEEIGRLELLEP
;
A
#
# COMPACT_ATOMS: atom_id res chain seq x y z
N MET A 1 -4.39 -14.72 -31.93
CA MET A 1 -4.28 -15.54 -33.16
C MET A 1 -3.06 -16.45 -33.14
N ASP A 2 -1.90 -15.97 -32.66
CA ASP A 2 -0.64 -16.74 -32.66
C ASP A 2 -0.70 -17.99 -31.75
N ALA A 3 -1.35 -17.89 -30.58
CA ALA A 3 -1.58 -19.03 -29.68
C ALA A 3 -2.41 -20.16 -30.33
N LEU A 4 -3.38 -19.82 -31.19
CA LEU A 4 -4.19 -20.81 -31.89
C LEU A 4 -3.37 -21.60 -32.92
N LEU A 5 -2.39 -20.96 -33.57
CA LEU A 5 -1.47 -21.63 -34.50
C LEU A 5 -0.52 -22.59 -33.76
N ILE A 6 0.01 -22.16 -32.61
CA ILE A 6 0.86 -22.99 -31.75
C ILE A 6 0.08 -24.21 -31.24
N ILE A 7 -1.12 -23.99 -30.67
CA ILE A 7 -1.97 -25.06 -30.14
C ILE A 7 -2.44 -25.99 -31.26
N GLY A 8 -2.87 -25.44 -32.41
CA GLY A 8 -3.29 -26.22 -33.56
C GLY A 8 -2.18 -27.13 -34.09
N GLY A 9 -0.95 -26.61 -34.19
CA GLY A 9 0.23 -27.39 -34.56
C GLY A 9 0.53 -28.51 -33.57
N LEU A 10 0.46 -28.22 -32.26
CA LEU A 10 0.65 -29.19 -31.19
C LEU A 10 -0.39 -30.32 -31.23
N VAL A 11 -1.66 -29.98 -31.42
CA VAL A 11 -2.76 -30.94 -31.54
C VAL A 11 -2.59 -31.83 -32.77
N MET A 12 -2.18 -31.29 -33.92
CA MET A 12 -1.89 -32.10 -35.10
C MET A 12 -0.71 -33.06 -34.89
N MET A 13 0.34 -32.63 -34.20
CA MET A 13 1.46 -33.51 -33.85
C MET A 13 1.03 -34.61 -32.87
N LEU A 14 0.25 -34.28 -31.85
CA LEU A 14 -0.30 -35.27 -30.91
C LEU A 14 -1.22 -36.27 -31.61
N ALA A 15 -2.12 -35.82 -32.48
CA ALA A 15 -2.98 -36.69 -33.27
C ALA A 15 -2.17 -37.61 -34.19
N GLY A 16 -1.12 -37.09 -34.82
CA GLY A 16 -0.18 -37.87 -35.62
C GLY A 16 0.59 -38.91 -34.79
N LEU A 17 1.00 -38.56 -33.57
CA LEU A 17 1.71 -39.46 -32.66
C LEU A 17 0.78 -40.57 -32.14
N VAL A 18 -0.44 -40.24 -31.73
CA VAL A 18 -1.46 -41.23 -31.34
C VAL A 18 -1.78 -42.16 -32.51
N TRP A 19 -1.90 -41.62 -33.73
CA TRP A 19 -2.11 -42.44 -34.92
C TRP A 19 -0.93 -43.37 -35.21
N LEU A 20 0.30 -42.91 -34.98
CA LEU A 20 1.51 -43.70 -35.11
C LEU A 20 1.55 -44.85 -34.11
N VAL A 21 1.21 -44.59 -32.85
CA VAL A 21 1.11 -45.59 -31.77
C VAL A 21 0.02 -46.62 -32.08
N MET A 22 -1.16 -46.19 -32.51
CA MET A 22 -2.24 -47.11 -32.95
C MET A 22 -1.76 -48.04 -34.09
N ARG A 23 -1.02 -47.49 -35.06
CA ARG A 23 -0.44 -48.30 -36.14
C ARG A 23 0.64 -49.25 -35.63
N ALA A 24 1.43 -48.86 -34.62
CA ALA A 24 2.44 -49.71 -34.01
C ALA A 24 1.79 -50.91 -33.28
N PHE A 25 0.72 -50.69 -32.52
CA PHE A 25 -0.08 -51.76 -31.91
C PHE A 25 -0.66 -52.73 -32.95
N ALA A 26 -1.12 -52.21 -34.10
CA ALA A 26 -1.61 -53.04 -35.20
C ALA A 26 -0.52 -53.93 -35.83
N THR A 27 0.76 -53.65 -35.59
CA THR A 27 1.87 -54.51 -36.05
C THR A 27 2.27 -55.55 -35.02
N SER A 28 2.38 -55.17 -33.74
CA SER A 28 2.61 -56.08 -32.62
C SER A 28 2.41 -55.33 -31.29
N LEU A 29 2.12 -56.08 -30.23
CA LEU A 29 2.03 -55.54 -28.88
C LEU A 29 3.35 -54.90 -28.40
N LEU A 30 4.49 -55.51 -28.76
CA LEU A 30 5.83 -55.02 -28.41
C LEU A 30 6.13 -53.67 -29.07
N TRP A 31 5.76 -53.50 -30.34
CA TRP A 31 5.93 -52.22 -31.05
C TRP A 31 5.01 -51.13 -30.51
N GLY A 32 3.79 -51.48 -30.09
CA GLY A 32 2.88 -50.54 -29.44
C GLY A 32 3.46 -49.96 -28.15
N TRP A 33 3.89 -50.83 -27.22
CA TRP A 33 4.55 -50.41 -25.98
C TRP A 33 5.88 -49.69 -26.22
N GLY A 34 6.69 -50.20 -27.14
CA GLY A 34 7.94 -49.56 -27.54
C GLY A 34 7.72 -48.15 -28.10
N SER A 35 6.64 -47.93 -28.85
CA SER A 35 6.32 -46.63 -29.44
C SER A 35 5.85 -45.56 -28.44
N LEU A 36 5.75 -45.88 -27.14
CA LEU A 36 5.55 -44.86 -26.12
C LEU A 36 6.88 -44.17 -25.73
N ILE A 37 8.01 -44.79 -26.07
CA ILE A 37 9.35 -44.34 -25.71
C ILE A 37 10.04 -43.72 -26.95
N PRO A 38 10.47 -42.43 -26.91
CA PRO A 38 10.98 -41.70 -28.07
C PRO A 38 12.11 -42.38 -28.89
N PRO A 39 13.12 -43.03 -28.30
CA PRO A 39 14.13 -43.73 -29.11
C PRO A 39 13.56 -44.92 -29.89
N ILE A 40 12.56 -45.64 -29.36
CA ILE A 40 12.00 -46.82 -30.02
C ILE A 40 10.96 -46.42 -31.09
N THR A 41 10.26 -45.29 -30.92
CA THR A 41 9.39 -44.75 -32.00
C THR A 41 10.16 -44.46 -33.27
N LEU A 42 11.37 -43.90 -33.15
CA LEU A 42 12.25 -43.62 -34.30
C LEU A 42 12.65 -44.92 -35.01
N ILE A 43 12.98 -45.97 -34.26
CA ILE A 43 13.31 -47.29 -34.83
C ILE A 43 12.09 -47.88 -35.56
N TYR A 44 10.89 -47.77 -34.98
CA TYR A 44 9.65 -48.21 -35.63
C TYR A 44 9.38 -47.46 -36.93
N ILE A 45 9.58 -46.14 -36.95
CA ILE A 45 9.40 -45.30 -38.14
C ILE A 45 10.32 -45.74 -39.27
N VAL A 46 11.61 -45.96 -38.98
CA VAL A 46 12.60 -46.38 -39.97
C VAL A 46 12.29 -47.80 -40.47
N ARG A 47 11.98 -48.74 -39.57
CA ARG A 47 11.75 -50.15 -39.93
C ARG A 47 10.40 -50.41 -40.60
N HIS A 48 9.37 -49.64 -40.24
CA HIS A 48 8.00 -49.79 -40.75
C HIS A 48 7.53 -48.53 -41.50
N TRP A 49 8.42 -47.89 -42.26
CA TRP A 49 8.17 -46.63 -42.99
C TRP A 49 6.88 -46.62 -43.81
N ARG A 50 6.60 -47.70 -44.56
CA ARG A 50 5.37 -47.80 -45.39
C ARG A 50 4.09 -47.65 -44.56
N ARG A 51 4.10 -48.11 -43.32
CA ARG A 51 2.98 -47.98 -42.36
C ARG A 51 3.06 -46.68 -41.56
N ALA A 52 4.25 -46.16 -41.26
CA ALA A 52 4.41 -44.93 -40.47
C ALA A 52 4.19 -43.64 -41.29
N ARG A 53 4.43 -43.65 -42.61
CA ARG A 53 4.49 -42.43 -43.45
C ARG A 53 3.32 -41.47 -43.28
N SER A 54 2.07 -41.96 -43.22
CA SER A 54 0.88 -41.09 -43.12
C SER A 54 0.80 -40.37 -41.78
N ALA A 55 1.22 -41.03 -40.71
CA ALA A 55 1.25 -40.44 -39.38
C ALA A 55 2.41 -39.44 -39.27
N VAL A 56 3.59 -39.79 -39.83
CA VAL A 56 4.75 -38.89 -39.90
C VAL A 56 4.46 -37.64 -40.73
N THR A 57 3.73 -37.75 -41.85
CA THR A 57 3.32 -36.58 -42.64
C THR A 57 2.37 -35.67 -41.86
N LEU A 58 1.49 -36.22 -41.03
CA LEU A 58 0.60 -35.44 -40.19
C LEU A 58 1.36 -34.69 -39.08
N ILE A 59 2.34 -35.36 -38.46
CA ILE A 59 3.26 -34.74 -37.50
C ILE A 59 4.04 -33.60 -38.17
N GLY A 60 4.63 -33.86 -39.34
CA GLY A 60 5.37 -32.85 -40.10
C GLY A 60 4.51 -31.65 -40.51
N LEU A 61 3.24 -31.89 -40.86
CA LEU A 61 2.29 -30.82 -41.17
C LEU A 61 1.98 -29.93 -39.95
N GLY A 62 2.02 -30.49 -38.73
CA GLY A 62 1.85 -29.74 -37.48
C GLY A 62 3.07 -28.88 -37.09
N VAL A 63 4.27 -29.20 -37.59
CA VAL A 63 5.49 -28.40 -37.33
C VAL A 63 5.41 -27.03 -38.00
N ILE A 64 4.79 -26.94 -39.17
CA ILE A 64 4.66 -25.68 -39.94
C ILE A 64 3.90 -24.60 -39.15
N PRO A 65 2.65 -24.81 -38.69
CA PRO A 65 1.93 -23.82 -37.89
C PRO A 65 2.58 -23.58 -36.52
N LEU A 66 3.27 -24.57 -35.95
CA LEU A 66 4.01 -24.41 -34.70
C LEU A 66 5.17 -23.40 -34.86
N VAL A 67 6.01 -23.58 -35.87
CA VAL A 67 7.16 -22.69 -36.13
C VAL A 67 6.70 -21.29 -36.50
N VAL A 68 5.68 -21.17 -37.35
CA VAL A 68 5.07 -19.88 -37.71
C VAL A 68 4.48 -19.20 -36.46
N GLY A 69 3.73 -19.92 -35.63
CA GLY A 69 3.16 -19.40 -34.39
C GLY A 69 4.22 -18.93 -33.39
N LEU A 70 5.30 -19.71 -33.20
CA LEU A 70 6.43 -19.34 -32.36
C LEU A 70 7.19 -18.12 -32.89
N THR A 71 7.35 -18.00 -34.21
CA THR A 71 8.05 -16.86 -34.84
C THR A 71 7.23 -15.58 -34.70
N LEU A 72 5.90 -15.66 -34.89
CA LEU A 72 4.99 -14.55 -34.66
C LEU A 72 4.95 -14.15 -33.18
N LEU A 73 4.98 -15.12 -32.26
CA LEU A 73 5.08 -14.84 -30.83
C LEU A 73 6.41 -14.15 -30.50
N ALA A 74 7.54 -14.63 -31.03
CA ALA A 74 8.85 -14.00 -30.86
C ALA A 74 8.89 -12.55 -31.36
N SER A 75 8.22 -12.27 -32.49
CA SER A 75 8.18 -10.91 -33.06
C SER A 75 7.31 -9.93 -32.29
N LYS A 76 6.30 -10.43 -31.55
CA LYS A 76 5.36 -9.60 -30.80
C LYS A 76 5.75 -9.46 -29.34
N ASP A 77 6.27 -10.52 -28.75
CA ASP A 77 6.52 -10.63 -27.32
C ASP A 77 7.65 -11.65 -27.06
N ALA A 78 8.88 -11.17 -27.19
CA ALA A 78 10.08 -11.99 -27.01
C ALA A 78 10.23 -12.51 -25.57
N GLU A 79 9.71 -11.78 -24.59
CA GLU A 79 9.75 -12.16 -23.18
C GLU A 79 8.85 -13.36 -22.88
N ARG A 80 7.62 -13.38 -23.42
CA ARG A 80 6.74 -14.56 -23.30
C ARG A 80 7.35 -15.82 -23.88
N LEU A 81 8.02 -15.72 -25.03
CA LEU A 81 8.71 -16.86 -25.62
C LEU A 81 9.88 -17.33 -24.74
N ALA A 82 10.65 -16.39 -24.19
CA ALA A 82 11.72 -16.72 -23.24
C ALA A 82 11.17 -17.42 -21.99
N ALA A 83 10.03 -16.98 -21.44
CA ALA A 83 9.39 -17.59 -20.28
C ALA A 83 8.90 -19.03 -20.55
N ILE A 84 8.31 -19.28 -21.73
CA ILE A 84 7.89 -20.62 -22.16
C ILE A 84 9.11 -21.55 -22.30
N VAL A 85 10.19 -21.08 -22.93
CA VAL A 85 11.41 -21.87 -23.17
C VAL A 85 12.17 -22.15 -21.87
N ARG A 86 12.19 -21.18 -20.95
CA ARG A 86 12.82 -21.32 -19.63
C ARG A 86 12.00 -22.16 -18.65
N LEU A 87 10.82 -22.62 -19.06
CA LEU A 87 9.88 -23.36 -18.22
C LEU A 87 9.55 -22.55 -16.95
N ASP A 88 9.50 -21.22 -17.06
CA ASP A 88 9.24 -20.36 -15.90
C ASP A 88 7.83 -20.61 -15.33
N TRP A 89 6.89 -21.09 -16.17
CA TRP A 89 5.57 -21.57 -15.74
C TRP A 89 5.59 -22.84 -14.87
N LEU A 90 6.72 -23.56 -14.84
CA LEU A 90 6.94 -24.72 -13.95
C LEU A 90 7.59 -24.33 -12.63
N LYS A 91 8.17 -23.12 -12.55
CA LYS A 91 8.69 -22.63 -11.27
C LYS A 91 7.47 -22.28 -10.44
N PRO A 92 7.35 -22.79 -9.20
CA PRO A 92 6.41 -22.20 -8.26
C PRO A 92 6.75 -20.72 -8.22
N GLU A 93 5.78 -19.85 -8.54
CA GLU A 93 5.88 -18.42 -8.37
C GLU A 93 6.49 -18.23 -6.98
N VAL A 94 7.74 -17.75 -6.92
CA VAL A 94 8.42 -17.58 -5.65
C VAL A 94 7.60 -16.52 -4.95
N GLN A 95 6.75 -16.94 -4.04
CA GLN A 95 6.05 -16.06 -3.12
C GLN A 95 7.13 -15.17 -2.55
N ALA A 96 7.12 -13.89 -2.95
CA ALA A 96 7.95 -12.91 -2.29
C ALA A 96 7.67 -13.09 -0.80
N PRO A 97 8.71 -13.24 0.05
CA PRO A 97 8.50 -13.46 1.46
C PRO A 97 7.55 -12.39 1.97
N ALA A 98 6.53 -12.80 2.72
CA ALA A 98 5.57 -11.88 3.31
C ALA A 98 6.36 -10.80 4.07
N GLU A 99 6.42 -9.60 3.50
CA GLU A 99 7.24 -8.49 4.02
C GLU A 99 6.67 -7.97 5.36
N LEU A 100 5.41 -8.33 5.62
CA LEU A 100 4.62 -8.05 6.81
C LEU A 100 4.49 -9.33 7.65
N ALA A 101 4.72 -9.20 8.96
CA ALA A 101 4.42 -10.21 9.94
C ALA A 101 2.93 -10.13 10.30
N ILE A 102 2.09 -10.82 9.52
CA ILE A 102 0.66 -10.95 9.78
C ILE A 102 0.38 -12.33 10.38
N GLU A 103 0.09 -12.34 11.68
CA GLU A 103 -0.32 -13.52 12.46
C GLU A 103 -1.81 -13.45 12.71
N LEU A 104 -2.58 -13.54 11.61
CA LEU A 104 -4.03 -13.50 11.65
C LEU A 104 -4.58 -14.92 11.43
N ASP A 105 -5.42 -15.36 12.36
CA ASP A 105 -6.12 -16.64 12.30
C ASP A 105 -7.63 -16.43 12.15
N GLY A 106 -8.25 -17.31 11.38
CA GLY A 106 -9.71 -17.37 11.28
C GLY A 106 -10.22 -17.67 9.88
N GLU A 107 -11.47 -17.26 9.65
CA GLU A 107 -12.20 -17.55 8.43
C GLU A 107 -12.81 -16.27 7.84
N LEU A 108 -12.82 -16.21 6.50
CA LEU A 108 -13.56 -15.24 5.70
C LEU A 108 -14.52 -16.02 4.81
N ASN A 109 -15.82 -15.77 4.98
CA ASN A 109 -16.89 -16.50 4.29
C ASN A 109 -16.80 -18.04 4.45
N GLY A 110 -16.39 -18.52 5.63
CA GLY A 110 -16.26 -19.94 5.95
C GLY A 110 -15.08 -20.64 5.28
N GLN A 111 -14.11 -19.89 4.76
CA GLN A 111 -12.85 -20.39 4.25
C GLN A 111 -11.71 -19.82 5.10
N PRO A 112 -10.63 -20.59 5.34
CA PRO A 112 -9.43 -20.05 5.99
C PRO A 112 -8.96 -18.79 5.29
N PHE A 113 -8.60 -17.77 6.07
CA PHE A 113 -8.10 -16.50 5.55
C PHE A 113 -6.72 -16.21 6.15
N HIS A 114 -5.71 -16.18 5.29
CA HIS A 114 -4.31 -15.93 5.66
C HIS A 114 -3.75 -14.78 4.81
N PRO A 115 -4.05 -13.52 5.17
CA PRO A 115 -3.61 -12.38 4.39
C PRO A 115 -2.08 -12.26 4.39
N GLN A 116 -1.50 -12.01 3.21
CA GLN A 116 -0.06 -11.74 3.06
C GLN A 116 0.23 -10.24 2.89
N GLN A 117 -0.80 -9.45 2.57
CA GLN A 117 -0.69 -8.01 2.38
C GLN A 117 -1.65 -7.27 3.33
N GLY A 118 -1.19 -6.14 3.84
CA GLY A 118 -1.93 -5.28 4.75
C GLY A 118 -1.58 -3.81 4.56
N GLU A 119 -2.57 -2.94 4.39
CA GLU A 119 -2.39 -1.49 4.31
C GLU A 119 -3.50 -0.75 5.06
N LEU A 120 -3.18 0.40 5.67
CA LEU A 120 -4.16 1.37 6.17
C LEU A 120 -3.79 2.74 5.61
N ILE A 121 -4.49 3.12 4.53
CA ILE A 121 -4.20 4.33 3.76
C ILE A 121 -5.50 5.10 3.58
N ASP A 122 -5.47 6.42 3.75
CA ASP A 122 -6.64 7.30 3.61
C ASP A 122 -7.88 6.84 4.43
N GLY A 123 -7.64 6.23 5.59
CA GLY A 123 -8.69 5.70 6.46
C GLY A 123 -9.32 4.40 5.98
N VAL A 124 -8.73 3.69 5.01
CA VAL A 124 -9.19 2.38 4.56
C VAL A 124 -8.14 1.33 4.93
N LEU A 125 -8.50 0.42 5.84
CA LEU A 125 -7.72 -0.76 6.16
C LEU A 125 -8.04 -1.83 5.12
N VAL A 126 -7.03 -2.43 4.50
CA VAL A 126 -7.17 -3.53 3.55
C VAL A 126 -6.26 -4.67 3.99
N LEU A 127 -6.82 -5.87 4.12
CA LEU A 127 -6.10 -7.12 4.28
C LEU A 127 -6.40 -8.00 3.08
N ARG A 128 -5.37 -8.50 2.40
CA ARG A 128 -5.51 -9.25 1.15
C ARG A 128 -4.78 -10.58 1.20
N GLU A 129 -5.47 -11.61 0.71
CA GLU A 129 -4.93 -12.93 0.41
C GLU A 129 -4.97 -13.16 -1.11
N GLY A 130 -3.80 -13.45 -1.69
CA GLY A 130 -3.64 -13.64 -3.14
C GLY A 130 -2.55 -12.76 -3.75
N LEU A 131 -2.22 -13.02 -5.01
CA LEU A 131 -1.18 -12.30 -5.76
C LEU A 131 -1.73 -11.01 -6.40
N ASP A 132 -0.83 -10.05 -6.67
CA ASP A 132 -1.11 -8.65 -7.04
C ASP A 132 -2.13 -8.40 -8.18
N PHE A 133 -2.45 -9.40 -9.01
CA PHE A 133 -3.41 -9.24 -10.11
C PHE A 133 -4.82 -9.75 -9.80
N PHE A 134 -4.98 -10.70 -8.88
CA PHE A 134 -6.29 -11.23 -8.46
C PHE A 134 -6.24 -11.60 -6.98
N ALA A 135 -6.80 -10.73 -6.13
CA ALA A 135 -7.08 -11.07 -4.74
C ALA A 135 -8.08 -12.24 -4.72
N LEU A 136 -7.72 -13.35 -4.08
CA LEU A 136 -8.64 -14.46 -3.86
C LEU A 136 -9.66 -14.08 -2.78
N ARG A 137 -9.19 -13.38 -1.74
CA ARG A 137 -9.99 -12.87 -0.63
C ARG A 137 -9.42 -11.54 -0.17
N GLU A 138 -10.29 -10.59 0.11
CA GLU A 138 -9.93 -9.28 0.60
C GLU A 138 -10.94 -8.84 1.68
N LEU A 139 -10.42 -8.25 2.73
CA LEU A 139 -11.18 -7.56 3.76
C LEU A 139 -10.83 -6.08 3.69
N SER A 140 -11.83 -5.23 3.55
CA SER A 140 -11.70 -3.79 3.60
C SER A 140 -12.50 -3.23 4.76
N ILE A 141 -11.89 -2.33 5.56
CA ILE A 141 -12.56 -1.62 6.64
C ILE A 141 -12.34 -0.12 6.43
N ARG A 142 -13.40 0.59 6.05
CA ARG A 142 -13.38 2.05 5.92
C ARG A 142 -13.66 2.68 7.28
N LEU A 143 -12.67 3.35 7.84
CA LEU A 143 -12.76 4.09 9.08
C LEU A 143 -13.56 5.40 8.86
N PRO A 144 -14.31 5.87 9.86
CA PRO A 144 -15.12 7.09 9.75
C PRO A 144 -14.29 8.37 9.59
N GLN A 145 -13.02 8.35 10.00
CA GLN A 145 -12.06 9.45 9.84
C GLN A 145 -10.70 8.87 9.44
N PRO A 146 -9.95 9.56 8.57
CA PRO A 146 -8.56 9.19 8.29
C PRO A 146 -7.71 9.34 9.55
N VAL A 147 -6.79 8.39 9.75
CA VAL A 147 -5.93 8.34 10.95
C VAL A 147 -4.47 8.35 10.51
N GLU A 148 -3.70 9.32 11.01
CA GLU A 148 -2.28 9.45 10.69
C GLU A 148 -1.37 8.80 11.74
N GLY A 149 -1.88 8.36 12.89
CA GLY A 149 -1.09 7.87 14.03
C GLY A 149 -1.57 6.52 14.56
N SER A 150 -1.50 6.34 15.89
CA SER A 150 -2.07 5.16 16.55
C SER A 150 -3.57 5.06 16.30
N VAL A 151 -4.06 3.87 15.99
CA VAL A 151 -5.47 3.60 15.72
C VAL A 151 -6.01 2.78 16.88
N ARG A 152 -7.04 3.29 17.56
CA ARG A 152 -7.79 2.51 18.55
C ARG A 152 -9.27 2.60 18.26
N ILE A 153 -9.88 1.48 17.91
CA ILE A 153 -11.29 1.39 17.55
C ILE A 153 -11.89 0.17 18.22
N ASP A 154 -12.99 0.39 18.94
CA ASP A 154 -13.80 -0.63 19.58
C ASP A 154 -15.25 -0.44 19.13
N VAL A 155 -15.81 -1.46 18.48
CA VAL A 155 -17.19 -1.47 18.00
C VAL A 155 -17.86 -2.75 18.46
N LEU A 156 -19.02 -2.62 19.08
CA LEU A 156 -19.89 -3.70 19.47
C LEU A 156 -21.13 -3.79 18.55
N PRO A 157 -21.80 -4.96 18.48
CA PRO A 157 -22.91 -5.16 17.54
C PRO A 157 -24.10 -4.19 17.70
N GLN A 158 -24.30 -3.64 18.89
CA GLN A 158 -25.40 -2.74 19.23
C GLN A 158 -25.04 -1.26 19.14
N ASP A 159 -23.78 -0.95 18.84
CA ASP A 159 -23.34 0.43 18.70
C ASP A 159 -24.03 1.07 17.48
N SER A 160 -24.16 2.40 17.53
CA SER A 160 -24.83 3.17 16.49
C SER A 160 -24.12 4.50 16.27
N GLY A 161 -24.36 5.11 15.11
CA GLY A 161 -23.71 6.36 14.71
C GLY A 161 -22.75 6.13 13.54
N ASN A 162 -21.68 6.92 13.49
CA ASN A 162 -20.68 6.86 12.42
C ASN A 162 -19.67 5.74 12.71
N LEU A 163 -20.05 4.51 12.41
CA LEU A 163 -19.22 3.31 12.58
C LEU A 163 -18.41 3.01 11.32
N PRO A 164 -17.30 2.26 11.44
CA PRO A 164 -16.59 1.75 10.28
C PRO A 164 -17.49 0.93 9.34
N GLU A 165 -17.17 0.93 8.06
CA GLU A 165 -17.85 0.10 7.07
C GLU A 165 -16.93 -1.08 6.72
N VAL A 166 -17.43 -2.30 6.95
CA VAL A 166 -16.68 -3.54 6.68
C VAL A 166 -17.16 -4.12 5.36
N GLU A 167 -16.24 -4.37 4.45
CA GLU A 167 -16.48 -5.00 3.17
C GLU A 167 -15.62 -6.26 3.02
N LEU A 168 -16.26 -7.35 2.61
CA LEU A 168 -15.62 -8.61 2.28
C LEU A 168 -15.70 -8.80 0.77
N SER A 169 -14.60 -9.12 0.13
CA SER A 169 -14.54 -9.45 -1.29
C SER A 169 -13.86 -10.82 -1.46
N TRP A 170 -14.43 -11.70 -2.28
CA TRP A 170 -13.83 -13.01 -2.54
C TRP A 170 -14.15 -13.51 -3.95
N LEU A 171 -13.23 -14.29 -4.52
CA LEU A 171 -13.39 -14.94 -5.81
C LEU A 171 -13.57 -16.45 -5.60
N LEU A 172 -14.68 -17.01 -6.09
CA LEU A 172 -14.90 -18.45 -6.09
C LEU A 172 -14.19 -19.09 -7.31
N PRO A 173 -13.70 -20.34 -7.21
CA PRO A 173 -12.98 -21.00 -8.31
C PRO A 173 -13.77 -21.08 -9.62
N GLU A 174 -15.10 -21.14 -9.57
CA GLU A 174 -15.96 -21.21 -10.75
C GLU A 174 -16.42 -19.83 -11.28
N GLN A 175 -15.97 -18.73 -10.67
CA GLN A 175 -16.38 -17.37 -11.02
C GLN A 175 -15.22 -16.56 -11.61
N ASP A 176 -15.53 -15.74 -12.61
CA ASP A 176 -14.55 -14.82 -13.24
C ASP A 176 -14.49 -13.45 -12.53
N LEU A 177 -15.47 -13.15 -11.67
CA LEU A 177 -15.59 -11.87 -10.97
C LEU A 177 -15.78 -12.10 -9.47
N PRO A 178 -15.18 -11.25 -8.61
CA PRO A 178 -15.32 -11.39 -7.17
C PRO A 178 -16.73 -10.97 -6.70
N GLU A 179 -17.22 -11.65 -5.67
CA GLU A 179 -18.40 -11.23 -4.92
C GLU A 179 -17.99 -10.31 -3.77
N ALA A 180 -18.74 -9.22 -3.57
CA ALA A 180 -18.55 -8.31 -2.45
C ALA A 180 -19.77 -8.27 -1.53
N ARG A 181 -19.53 -8.27 -0.21
CA ARG A 181 -20.54 -8.06 0.84
C ARG A 181 -20.09 -6.98 1.79
N ARG A 182 -21.01 -6.06 2.09
CA ARG A 182 -20.75 -4.89 2.88
C ARG A 182 -21.65 -4.84 4.10
N LEU A 183 -21.10 -4.44 5.22
CA LEU A 183 -21.78 -4.33 6.50
C LEU A 183 -21.36 -3.06 7.23
N SER A 184 -22.35 -2.23 7.56
CA SER A 184 -22.14 -0.99 8.30
C SER A 184 -22.42 -1.10 9.80
N ARG A 185 -22.96 -2.24 10.26
CA ARG A 185 -23.34 -2.47 11.67
C ARG A 185 -23.54 -3.95 12.00
N GLY A 186 -23.68 -4.26 13.29
CA GLY A 186 -24.00 -5.61 13.78
C GLY A 186 -22.81 -6.57 13.80
N TYR A 187 -21.59 -6.04 13.72
CA TYR A 187 -20.34 -6.77 13.85
C TYR A 187 -19.61 -6.31 15.12
N THR A 188 -18.61 -7.08 15.54
CA THR A 188 -17.65 -6.69 16.57
C THR A 188 -16.32 -6.37 15.89
N LEU A 189 -15.72 -5.22 16.19
CA LEU A 189 -14.41 -4.84 15.68
C LEU A 189 -13.58 -4.28 16.84
N HIS A 190 -12.38 -4.81 17.01
CA HIS A 190 -11.35 -4.26 17.87
C HIS A 190 -10.08 -4.07 17.05
N LEU A 191 -9.56 -2.85 17.06
CA LEU A 191 -8.29 -2.46 16.45
C LEU A 191 -7.50 -1.70 17.51
N ASP A 192 -6.29 -2.16 17.81
CA ASP A 192 -5.30 -1.39 18.60
C ASP A 192 -3.97 -1.45 17.87
N LEU A 193 -3.70 -0.46 17.02
CA LEU A 193 -2.55 -0.40 16.14
C LEU A 193 -1.64 0.76 16.55
N GLN A 194 -0.35 0.48 16.68
CA GLN A 194 0.66 1.46 17.05
C GLN A 194 1.62 1.70 15.87
N PRO A 195 2.05 2.96 15.64
CA PRO A 195 2.99 3.27 14.58
C PRO A 195 4.36 2.66 14.87
N GLN A 196 4.95 2.05 13.85
CA GLN A 196 6.30 1.52 13.85
C GLN A 196 7.04 2.06 12.63
N GLU A 197 8.21 2.63 12.87
CA GLU A 197 9.10 3.11 11.80
C GLU A 197 9.54 1.94 10.91
N PRO A 198 9.70 2.14 9.58
CA PRO A 198 9.61 3.43 8.89
C PRO A 198 8.19 3.84 8.45
N ASN A 199 7.30 2.89 8.15
CA ASN A 199 5.98 3.18 7.58
C ASN A 199 4.90 2.16 7.96
N ARG A 200 5.02 1.51 9.13
CA ARG A 200 4.16 0.39 9.52
C ARG A 200 3.25 0.75 10.68
N LEU A 201 2.16 0.00 10.80
CA LEU A 201 1.26 -0.05 11.95
C LEU A 201 1.20 -1.48 12.43
N VAL A 202 1.46 -1.69 13.71
CA VAL A 202 1.46 -3.03 14.31
C VAL A 202 0.54 -3.07 15.49
N GLY A 203 -0.27 -4.13 15.59
CA GLY A 203 -0.99 -4.41 16.81
C GLY A 203 -2.12 -5.40 16.64
N ASP A 204 -3.07 -5.33 17.55
CA ASP A 204 -4.12 -6.33 17.70
C ASP A 204 -5.29 -6.03 16.75
N PHE A 205 -5.78 -7.10 16.13
CA PHE A 205 -6.92 -7.08 15.22
C PHE A 205 -7.92 -8.16 15.64
N HIS A 206 -9.18 -7.78 15.75
CA HIS A 206 -10.26 -8.72 15.97
C HIS A 206 -11.53 -8.26 15.26
N LEU A 207 -12.09 -9.12 14.40
CA LEU A 207 -13.33 -8.88 13.67
C LEU A 207 -14.22 -10.12 13.76
N VAL A 208 -15.46 -9.94 14.23
CA VAL A 208 -16.48 -11.00 14.24
C VAL A 208 -17.74 -10.47 13.58
N MET A 209 -18.18 -11.14 12.52
CA MET A 209 -19.40 -10.78 11.79
C MET A 209 -20.60 -11.66 12.20
N PRO A 210 -21.85 -11.27 11.85
CA PRO A 210 -23.01 -12.12 12.09
C PRO A 210 -22.85 -13.53 11.49
N PRO A 211 -23.42 -14.59 12.11
CA PRO A 211 -23.16 -15.99 11.73
C PRO A 211 -23.39 -16.33 10.25
N ARG A 212 -24.32 -15.63 9.57
CA ARG A 212 -24.58 -15.80 8.13
C ARG A 212 -23.38 -15.51 7.23
N PHE A 213 -22.42 -14.71 7.70
CA PHE A 213 -21.21 -14.36 6.96
C PHE A 213 -20.05 -15.33 7.22
N LYS A 214 -20.15 -16.22 8.22
CA LYS A 214 -19.09 -17.17 8.60
C LYS A 214 -17.70 -16.51 8.61
N THR A 215 -17.61 -15.33 9.22
CA THR A 215 -16.38 -14.53 9.20
C THR A 215 -16.01 -14.16 10.63
N SER A 216 -14.83 -14.61 11.05
CA SER A 216 -14.24 -14.37 12.36
C SER A 216 -12.74 -14.37 12.17
N LEU A 217 -12.08 -13.26 12.51
CA LEU A 217 -10.66 -13.04 12.31
C LEU A 217 -10.08 -12.46 13.60
N SER A 218 -8.94 -12.99 14.04
CA SER A 218 -8.29 -12.56 15.28
C SER A 218 -6.80 -12.76 15.19
N GLY A 219 -6.03 -11.84 15.75
CA GLY A 219 -4.59 -12.00 15.87
C GLY A 219 -3.87 -10.67 15.80
N ARG A 220 -2.60 -10.75 15.40
CA ARG A 220 -1.73 -9.59 15.27
C ARG A 220 -1.49 -9.28 13.81
N VAL A 221 -1.63 -8.00 13.45
CA VAL A 221 -1.42 -7.54 12.08
C VAL A 221 -0.29 -6.52 12.00
N GLU A 222 0.38 -6.52 10.87
CA GLU A 222 1.30 -5.48 10.45
C GLU A 222 0.76 -4.90 9.14
N LEU A 223 0.58 -3.58 9.09
CA LEU A 223 -0.02 -2.87 7.97
C LEU A 223 0.91 -1.75 7.51
N TYR A 224 0.96 -1.49 6.22
CA TYR A 224 1.62 -0.30 5.69
C TYR A 224 0.75 0.95 5.85
N ARG A 225 1.38 2.08 6.17
CA ARG A 225 0.74 3.41 6.28
C ARG A 225 0.75 4.18 4.97
N ASP A 226 1.59 3.76 4.04
CA ASP A 226 1.74 4.29 2.69
C ASP A 226 2.14 3.14 1.76
N ARG A 227 2.22 3.41 0.45
CA ARG A 227 2.66 2.42 -0.54
C ARG A 227 4.15 2.43 -0.77
N LEU A 228 4.93 3.04 0.13
CA LEU A 228 6.38 2.93 0.10
C LEU A 228 6.80 1.56 0.60
N ARG A 229 7.87 1.04 0.01
CA ARG A 229 8.56 -0.18 0.44
C ARG A 229 9.97 0.20 0.84
N TYR A 230 10.56 -0.57 1.74
CA TYR A 230 11.87 -0.22 2.31
C TYR A 230 12.82 -1.40 2.24
N VAL A 231 14.03 -1.17 1.73
CA VAL A 231 15.15 -2.11 1.76
C VAL A 231 16.31 -1.43 2.48
N ASP A 232 16.87 -2.09 3.49
CA ASP A 232 17.96 -1.57 4.33
C ASP A 232 17.66 -0.17 4.93
N GLY A 233 16.39 0.06 5.30
CA GLY A 233 15.93 1.34 5.87
C GLY A 233 15.83 2.50 4.89
N LYS A 234 15.98 2.25 3.58
CA LYS A 234 15.78 3.22 2.50
C LYS A 234 14.59 2.84 1.65
N VAL A 235 13.92 3.84 1.06
CA VAL A 235 12.81 3.60 0.13
C VAL A 235 13.29 2.76 -1.06
N ASP A 236 12.58 1.67 -1.34
CA ASP A 236 12.82 0.82 -2.51
C ASP A 236 12.24 1.50 -3.75
N THR A 237 13.12 2.16 -4.49
CA THR A 237 12.78 2.84 -5.74
C THR A 237 12.44 1.87 -6.87
N ARG A 238 12.59 0.55 -6.69
CA ARG A 238 12.23 -0.47 -7.70
C ARG A 238 10.75 -0.84 -7.62
N TYR A 239 10.07 -0.53 -6.52
CA TYR A 239 8.65 -0.83 -6.35
C TYR A 239 7.77 0.15 -7.14
N ASP A 240 6.90 -0.41 -7.99
CA ASP A 240 6.00 0.36 -8.86
C ASP A 240 4.78 0.84 -8.08
N SER A 241 4.87 2.03 -7.49
CA SER A 241 3.74 2.67 -6.82
C SER A 241 3.72 4.18 -7.07
N ASN A 242 2.54 4.78 -6.99
CA ASN A 242 2.39 6.24 -7.08
C ASN A 242 3.24 6.93 -5.99
N ASP A 243 3.21 6.41 -4.77
CA ASP A 243 3.95 6.94 -3.63
C ASP A 243 5.47 6.89 -3.86
N THR A 244 5.99 5.83 -4.48
CA THR A 244 7.42 5.73 -4.86
C THR A 244 7.80 6.87 -5.80
N ILE A 245 6.97 7.13 -6.81
CA ILE A 245 7.19 8.22 -7.78
C ILE A 245 7.05 9.58 -7.10
N ALA A 246 6.03 9.77 -6.27
CA ALA A 246 5.82 10.99 -5.50
C ALA A 246 7.02 11.29 -4.58
N HIS A 247 7.54 10.28 -3.89
CA HIS A 247 8.74 10.38 -3.06
C HIS A 247 9.97 10.82 -3.86
N LEU A 248 10.22 10.18 -5.01
CA LEU A 248 11.32 10.52 -5.91
C LEU A 248 11.21 11.94 -6.46
N LEU A 249 10.00 12.35 -6.86
CA LEU A 249 9.73 13.69 -7.38
C LEU A 249 9.87 14.75 -6.28
N GLN A 250 9.39 14.48 -5.07
CA GLN A 250 9.54 15.36 -3.92
C GLN A 250 11.02 15.61 -3.62
N ASP A 251 11.83 14.55 -3.52
CA ASP A 251 13.28 14.68 -3.31
C ASP A 251 13.97 15.42 -4.47
N TYR A 252 13.64 15.06 -5.71
CA TYR A 252 14.19 15.72 -6.91
C TYR A 252 13.87 17.22 -6.95
N LEU A 253 12.61 17.61 -6.69
CA LEU A 253 12.21 19.02 -6.70
C LEU A 253 12.89 19.80 -5.58
N GLN A 254 13.02 19.21 -4.39
CA GLN A 254 13.75 19.84 -3.28
C GLN A 254 15.21 20.11 -3.65
N ARG A 255 15.89 19.13 -4.26
CA ARG A 255 17.28 19.27 -4.72
C ARG A 255 17.41 20.26 -5.89
N ARG A 256 16.52 20.18 -6.88
CA ARG A 256 16.51 21.04 -8.07
C ARG A 256 16.35 22.51 -7.74
N PHE A 257 15.45 22.84 -6.81
CA PHE A 257 15.17 24.22 -6.41
C PHE A 257 15.94 24.65 -5.17
N ALA A 258 16.83 23.79 -4.66
CA ALA A 258 17.62 24.03 -3.46
C ALA A 258 16.78 24.47 -2.23
N THR A 259 15.54 23.97 -2.12
CA THR A 259 14.58 24.33 -1.06
C THR A 259 13.92 23.09 -0.48
N ARG A 260 13.55 23.13 0.80
CA ARG A 260 12.70 22.09 1.41
C ARG A 260 11.22 22.41 1.32
N ASP A 261 10.89 23.64 0.92
CA ASP A 261 9.50 24.10 0.83
C ASP A 261 8.88 23.69 -0.50
N VAL A 262 8.65 22.38 -0.64
CA VAL A 262 7.88 21.78 -1.74
C VAL A 262 6.60 21.20 -1.14
N ARG A 263 5.46 21.79 -1.49
CA ARG A 263 4.13 21.43 -0.97
C ARG A 263 3.17 21.14 -2.11
N GLU A 264 2.05 20.51 -1.78
CA GLU A 264 0.97 20.21 -2.74
C GLU A 264 1.45 19.54 -4.04
N LEU A 265 2.39 18.60 -3.93
CA LEU A 265 2.84 17.80 -5.07
C LEU A 265 1.66 16.99 -5.62
N LYS A 266 1.21 17.32 -6.84
CA LYS A 266 0.09 16.67 -7.53
C LYS A 266 0.64 15.95 -8.75
N LEU A 267 0.48 14.63 -8.75
CA LEU A 267 0.81 13.77 -9.87
C LEU A 267 -0.44 13.58 -10.75
N PRO A 268 -0.29 13.46 -12.08
CA PRO A 268 -1.38 13.06 -12.94
C PRO A 268 -1.74 11.60 -12.68
N VAL A 269 -2.88 11.14 -13.20
CA VAL A 269 -3.17 9.70 -13.22
C VAL A 269 -2.28 9.04 -14.29
N PHE A 270 -1.52 8.02 -13.90
CA PHE A 270 -0.66 7.25 -14.80
C PHE A 270 -0.70 5.76 -14.47
N THR A 271 -0.29 4.96 -15.44
CA THR A 271 -0.08 3.52 -15.34
C THR A 271 1.38 3.21 -15.63
N PHE A 272 1.88 2.12 -15.06
CA PHE A 272 3.24 1.65 -15.33
C PHE A 272 3.24 0.84 -16.64
N GLU A 273 3.54 1.51 -17.75
CA GLU A 273 3.68 0.89 -19.08
C GLU A 273 5.18 0.78 -19.44
N GLY A 274 5.87 -0.17 -18.82
CA GLY A 274 7.30 -0.41 -19.02
C GLY A 274 8.21 0.44 -18.12
N ASP A 275 9.43 0.70 -18.60
CA ASP A 275 10.51 1.30 -17.81
C ASP A 275 10.63 2.83 -17.95
N THR A 276 9.64 3.51 -18.52
CA THR A 276 9.68 4.97 -18.74
C THR A 276 8.35 5.63 -18.37
N LEU A 277 8.41 6.80 -17.73
CA LEU A 277 7.25 7.61 -17.39
C LEU A 277 7.49 9.07 -17.78
N GLU A 278 6.54 9.69 -18.47
CA GLU A 278 6.53 11.12 -18.73
C GLU A 278 5.34 11.76 -17.99
N LEU A 279 5.62 12.66 -17.06
CA LEU A 279 4.62 13.24 -16.16
C LEU A 279 4.64 14.77 -16.24
N GLN A 280 3.46 15.37 -16.18
CA GLN A 280 3.27 16.80 -15.93
C GLN A 280 2.92 17.00 -14.46
N VAL A 281 3.86 17.53 -13.69
CA VAL A 281 3.77 17.59 -12.23
C VAL A 281 3.48 19.01 -11.79
N ASP A 282 2.48 19.18 -10.92
CA ASP A 282 2.16 20.45 -10.30
C ASP A 282 2.64 20.46 -8.85
N ALA A 283 3.35 21.50 -8.42
CA ALA A 283 3.80 21.65 -7.03
C ALA A 283 3.91 23.12 -6.63
N GLN A 284 3.75 23.41 -5.33
CA GLN A 284 4.09 24.71 -4.77
C GLN A 284 5.53 24.68 -4.25
N ILE A 285 6.41 25.48 -4.86
CA ILE A 285 7.85 25.52 -4.57
C ILE A 285 8.20 26.94 -4.11
N ASP A 286 8.64 27.07 -2.85
CA ASP A 286 8.94 28.38 -2.25
C ASP A 286 7.77 29.38 -2.41
N GLY A 287 6.56 28.89 -2.15
CA GLY A 287 5.30 29.64 -2.31
C GLY A 287 4.81 29.84 -3.76
N ARG A 288 5.56 29.44 -4.78
CA ARG A 288 5.19 29.59 -6.20
C ARG A 288 4.61 28.31 -6.77
N ASN A 289 3.50 28.42 -7.51
CA ASN A 289 2.94 27.27 -8.23
C ASN A 289 3.75 27.02 -9.50
N GLU A 290 4.38 25.87 -9.59
CA GLU A 290 5.19 25.41 -10.72
C GLU A 290 4.52 24.21 -11.37
N ARG A 291 4.54 24.18 -12.71
CA ARG A 291 4.12 23.03 -13.52
C ARG A 291 5.31 22.57 -14.35
N LEU A 292 5.77 21.34 -14.11
CA LEU A 292 7.04 20.85 -14.63
C LEU A 292 6.85 19.54 -15.42
N PRO A 293 7.30 19.49 -16.68
CA PRO A 293 7.45 18.21 -17.37
C PRO A 293 8.64 17.46 -16.79
N ILE A 294 8.42 16.24 -16.31
CA ILE A 294 9.45 15.37 -15.73
C ILE A 294 9.38 14.00 -16.39
N ARG A 295 10.55 13.50 -16.79
CA ARG A 295 10.71 12.13 -17.30
C ARG A 295 11.40 11.29 -16.26
N LEU A 296 10.91 10.07 -16.06
CA LEU A 296 11.53 9.06 -15.22
C LEU A 296 11.85 7.83 -16.06
N HIS A 297 12.92 7.15 -15.69
CA HIS A 297 13.26 5.85 -16.25
C HIS A 297 13.59 4.88 -15.12
N LYS A 298 13.22 3.62 -15.30
CA LYS A 298 13.53 2.52 -14.39
C LYS A 298 14.74 1.77 -14.91
N ARG A 299 15.66 1.42 -14.01
CA ARG A 299 16.75 0.48 -14.29
C ARG A 299 16.66 -0.68 -13.31
N SER A 300 16.83 -1.90 -13.80
CA SER A 300 16.57 -3.13 -13.03
C SER A 300 17.27 -3.16 -11.65
N GLU A 301 18.49 -2.65 -11.55
CA GLU A 301 19.29 -2.64 -10.31
C GLU A 301 19.12 -1.38 -9.44
N GLN A 302 18.65 -0.27 -10.01
CA GLN A 302 18.64 1.06 -9.36
C GLN A 302 17.23 1.60 -9.11
N GLY A 303 16.21 0.97 -9.70
CA GLY A 303 14.82 1.41 -9.63
C GLY A 303 14.54 2.62 -10.51
N TRP A 304 13.46 3.32 -10.18
CA TRP A 304 13.05 4.57 -10.83
C TRP A 304 14.01 5.71 -10.53
N MET A 305 14.32 6.51 -11.54
CA MET A 305 15.16 7.70 -11.44
C MET A 305 14.65 8.79 -12.37
N VAL A 306 14.80 10.04 -11.96
CA VAL A 306 14.49 11.19 -12.81
C VAL A 306 15.56 11.37 -13.88
N GLU A 307 15.14 11.51 -15.14
CA GLU A 307 16.04 11.75 -16.26
C GLU A 307 16.73 13.11 -16.11
N GLY A 308 18.06 13.13 -16.22
CA GLY A 308 18.85 14.35 -16.13
C GLY A 308 19.03 14.90 -14.72
N ASP A 309 18.71 14.14 -13.67
CA ASP A 309 19.01 14.52 -12.30
C ASP A 309 20.52 14.63 -12.05
N ARG A 310 20.97 15.86 -11.77
CA ARG A 310 22.35 16.22 -11.47
C ARG A 310 22.45 17.07 -10.21
N PHE A 311 21.36 17.17 -9.46
CA PHE A 311 21.26 18.10 -8.35
C PHE A 311 21.81 17.47 -7.06
N PRO A 312 22.74 18.12 -6.35
CA PRO A 312 23.32 17.58 -5.14
C PRO A 312 22.27 17.45 -4.03
N ALA A 313 22.49 16.52 -3.10
CA ALA A 313 21.67 16.42 -1.90
C ALA A 313 21.68 17.73 -1.11
N LEU A 314 20.51 18.13 -0.60
CA LEU A 314 20.41 19.28 0.27
C LEU A 314 21.27 19.06 1.51
N PRO A 315 22.01 20.08 1.99
CA PRO A 315 22.77 19.97 3.23
C PRO A 315 21.81 19.58 4.36
N SER A 316 22.14 18.49 5.06
CA SER A 316 21.36 18.05 6.23
C SER A 316 21.14 19.26 7.14
N VAL A 317 19.90 19.52 7.58
CA VAL A 317 19.71 20.42 8.72
C VAL A 317 20.43 19.73 9.83
N ALA A 318 21.65 20.18 10.16
CA ALA A 318 22.31 19.76 11.35
C ALA A 318 21.26 19.95 12.46
N ALA A 319 20.74 18.84 12.99
CA ALA A 319 20.16 18.84 14.33
C ALA A 319 21.14 19.66 15.13
N LYS A 320 20.70 20.82 15.66
CA LYS A 320 21.53 21.72 16.44
C LYS A 320 22.43 20.85 17.29
N GLN A 321 23.71 20.79 16.94
CA GLN A 321 24.70 20.12 17.76
C GLN A 321 24.49 20.72 19.15
N PRO A 322 24.39 19.90 20.21
CA PRO A 322 24.37 20.43 21.56
C PRO A 322 25.57 21.36 21.65
N ALA A 323 25.30 22.65 21.80
CA ALA A 323 26.36 23.61 22.05
C ALA A 323 27.16 23.06 23.22
N GLN A 324 28.48 22.97 23.01
CA GLN A 324 29.44 22.52 24.00
C GLN A 324 29.01 22.98 25.39
N GLN A 325 28.81 22.00 26.27
CA GLN A 325 28.66 22.17 27.70
C GLN A 325 29.79 23.08 28.18
N ILE A 326 29.45 24.35 28.37
CA ILE A 326 30.12 25.16 29.37
C ILE A 326 29.71 24.50 30.68
N GLU A 327 30.72 24.04 31.42
CA GLU A 327 30.60 23.47 32.76
C GLU A 327 29.64 24.30 33.62
N ALA A 328 28.39 23.85 33.72
CA ALA A 328 27.51 24.23 34.79
C ALA A 328 27.71 23.20 35.88
N THR A 329 28.44 23.64 36.91
CA THR A 329 28.61 23.02 38.22
C THR A 329 27.38 22.21 38.60
N ALA A 330 27.63 20.97 39.05
CA ALA A 330 26.65 20.05 39.58
C ALA A 330 25.62 20.77 40.47
N VAL A 331 24.39 20.89 39.97
CA VAL A 331 23.22 21.12 40.80
C VAL A 331 22.55 19.76 40.90
N GLU A 332 22.62 19.22 42.12
CA GLU A 332 21.89 18.04 42.58
C GLU A 332 20.49 17.94 41.97
N GLU A 333 20.14 16.72 41.58
CA GLU A 333 18.76 16.25 41.44
C GLU A 333 17.93 16.71 42.63
N ARG A 334 17.30 17.87 42.50
CA ARG A 334 16.09 18.18 43.26
C ARG A 334 14.94 17.77 42.38
N LEU A 335 14.31 16.67 42.77
CA LEU A 335 12.92 16.34 42.51
C LEU A 335 12.05 17.60 42.54
N SER A 336 11.88 18.25 41.39
CA SER A 336 10.94 19.35 41.25
C SER A 336 9.57 18.74 41.06
N ARG A 337 8.84 18.71 42.18
CA ARG A 337 7.38 18.54 42.27
C ARG A 337 6.69 19.21 41.07
N PRO A 338 5.57 18.66 40.56
CA PRO A 338 4.80 19.31 39.50
C PRO A 338 4.40 20.70 40.00
N VAL A 339 5.05 21.73 39.46
CA VAL A 339 4.71 23.12 39.76
C VAL A 339 3.39 23.37 39.05
N ASP A 340 2.34 23.55 39.85
CA ASP A 340 1.00 23.96 39.40
C ASP A 340 1.14 25.14 38.42
N ARG A 341 0.79 24.90 37.15
CA ARG A 341 1.02 25.84 36.04
C ARG A 341 0.19 27.12 36.21
N ARG A 342 -0.84 27.08 37.05
CA ARG A 342 -1.66 28.25 37.41
C ARG A 342 -0.85 29.34 38.12
N GLN A 343 0.21 28.98 38.86
CA GLN A 343 1.00 29.95 39.64
C GLN A 343 1.88 30.88 38.80
N ARG A 344 2.14 30.51 37.53
CA ARG A 344 2.95 31.31 36.58
C ARG A 344 2.19 31.74 35.34
N PHE A 345 0.88 31.53 35.33
CA PHE A 345 0.05 31.85 34.18
C PHE A 345 -0.24 33.36 34.10
N SER A 346 0.05 33.93 32.94
CA SER A 346 -0.30 35.32 32.60
C SER A 346 -0.47 35.45 31.09
N LEU A 347 -1.23 36.45 30.65
CA LEU A 347 -1.44 36.74 29.23
C LEU A 347 -0.11 36.88 28.46
N ALA A 348 0.85 37.63 29.02
CA ALA A 348 2.17 37.84 28.42
C ALA A 348 3.04 36.57 28.39
N HIS A 349 2.78 35.58 29.24
CA HIS A 349 3.49 34.30 29.21
C HIS A 349 2.87 33.35 28.19
N LEU A 350 1.53 33.32 28.11
CA LEU A 350 0.79 32.59 27.09
C LEU A 350 1.16 33.08 25.67
N GLN A 351 1.31 34.39 25.46
CA GLN A 351 1.73 34.94 24.16
C GLN A 351 3.16 34.54 23.76
N ARG A 352 4.06 34.34 24.73
CA ARG A 352 5.46 33.95 24.47
C ARG A 352 5.63 32.46 24.25
N ASN A 353 4.82 31.64 24.94
CA ASN A 353 4.92 30.17 24.90
C ASN A 353 3.54 29.53 24.64
N PRO A 354 2.83 29.86 23.54
CA PRO A 354 1.46 29.39 23.32
C PRO A 354 1.34 27.86 23.24
N GLU A 355 2.36 27.19 22.70
CA GLU A 355 2.37 25.73 22.57
C GLU A 355 2.27 24.99 23.92
N GLN A 356 2.75 25.59 25.01
CA GLN A 356 2.70 24.97 26.34
C GLN A 356 1.29 24.95 26.94
N TYR A 357 0.36 25.72 26.38
CA TYR A 357 -0.99 25.89 26.91
C TYR A 357 -2.07 25.38 25.96
N ARG A 358 -1.67 24.73 24.85
CA ARG A 358 -2.58 24.20 23.84
C ARG A 358 -3.51 23.16 24.45
N ASN A 359 -4.80 23.25 24.09
CA ASN A 359 -5.87 22.38 24.57
C ASN A 359 -6.15 22.43 26.09
N LEU A 360 -5.58 23.40 26.83
CA LEU A 360 -5.92 23.61 28.23
C LEU A 360 -7.17 24.47 28.37
N SER A 361 -7.99 24.17 29.37
CA SER A 361 -9.19 24.95 29.68
C SER A 361 -8.84 26.29 30.29
N MET A 362 -9.39 27.37 29.74
CA MET A 362 -9.18 28.74 30.19
C MET A 362 -10.49 29.48 30.35
N ARG A 363 -10.52 30.41 31.30
CA ARG A 363 -11.59 31.39 31.47
C ARG A 363 -11.07 32.77 31.14
N LEU A 364 -11.71 33.41 30.16
CA LEU A 364 -11.41 34.76 29.72
C LEU A 364 -12.53 35.69 30.18
N SER A 365 -12.16 36.78 30.86
CA SER A 365 -13.07 37.86 31.24
C SER A 365 -12.76 39.08 30.38
N ARG A 366 -13.76 39.57 29.64
CA ARG A 366 -13.60 40.74 28.76
C ARG A 366 -13.59 42.03 29.57
N ALA A 367 -12.84 43.02 29.10
CA ALA A 367 -12.81 44.36 29.72
C ALA A 367 -14.17 45.08 29.64
N SER A 368 -14.97 44.78 28.60
CA SER A 368 -16.34 45.28 28.40
C SER A 368 -17.41 44.56 29.22
N GLY A 369 -17.03 43.55 30.01
CA GLY A 369 -17.94 42.67 30.74
C GLY A 369 -18.25 41.38 29.98
N GLY A 370 -18.52 40.30 30.73
CA GLY A 370 -18.76 38.96 30.20
C GLY A 370 -17.56 38.02 30.38
N THR A 371 -17.86 36.74 30.58
CA THR A 371 -16.85 35.67 30.71
C THR A 371 -17.10 34.60 29.66
N VAL A 372 -16.01 34.07 29.09
CA VAL A 372 -16.03 32.98 28.11
C VAL A 372 -15.09 31.90 28.61
N GLU A 373 -15.59 30.67 28.67
CA GLU A 373 -14.81 29.50 29.06
C GLU A 373 -14.68 28.58 27.85
N GLY A 374 -13.45 28.14 27.57
CA GLY A 374 -13.15 27.30 26.43
C GLY A 374 -11.73 26.76 26.48
N ARG A 375 -11.40 25.86 25.55
CA ARG A 375 -10.05 25.30 25.43
C ARG A 375 -9.21 26.19 24.51
N PHE A 376 -7.98 26.46 24.91
CA PHE A 376 -7.07 27.28 24.11
C PHE A 376 -6.61 26.54 22.84
N ALA A 377 -6.86 27.13 21.68
CA ALA A 377 -6.53 26.55 20.38
C ALA A 377 -5.23 27.09 19.78
N GLY A 378 -4.82 28.30 20.18
CA GLY A 378 -3.63 28.98 19.69
C GLY A 378 -3.81 30.50 19.59
N LEU A 379 -2.83 31.14 18.95
CA LEU A 379 -2.86 32.56 18.62
C LEU A 379 -3.11 32.75 17.12
N ASP A 380 -3.82 33.81 16.75
CA ASP A 380 -3.96 34.26 15.37
C ASP A 380 -2.75 35.10 14.93
N ALA A 381 -2.63 35.39 13.62
CA ALA A 381 -1.50 36.13 13.05
C ALA A 381 -1.36 37.57 13.61
N ASP A 382 -2.43 38.13 14.17
CA ASP A 382 -2.47 39.43 14.82
C ASP A 382 -2.26 39.36 16.35
N GLY A 383 -1.96 38.17 16.89
CA GLY A 383 -1.76 37.93 18.32
C GLY A 383 -3.04 37.72 19.13
N SER A 384 -4.20 37.62 18.48
CA SER A 384 -5.48 37.33 19.12
C SER A 384 -5.53 35.90 19.69
N ILE A 385 -6.19 35.71 20.82
CA ILE A 385 -6.32 34.42 21.50
C ILE A 385 -7.56 33.69 21.00
N ARG A 386 -7.36 32.46 20.51
CA ARG A 386 -8.44 31.60 20.04
C ARG A 386 -8.87 30.60 21.12
N LEU A 387 -10.13 30.64 21.52
CA LEU A 387 -10.77 29.69 22.42
C LEU A 387 -11.84 28.89 21.68
N ILE A 388 -11.84 27.56 21.87
CA ILE A 388 -12.87 26.67 21.34
C ILE A 388 -13.79 26.26 22.50
N GLN A 389 -15.09 26.53 22.34
CA GLN A 389 -16.13 26.12 23.28
C GLN A 389 -17.03 25.09 22.60
N GLN A 390 -17.29 23.97 23.29
CA GLN A 390 -18.30 23.00 22.85
C GLN A 390 -19.68 23.47 23.32
N MET A 391 -20.63 23.62 22.40
CA MET A 391 -22.02 23.96 22.75
C MET A 391 -22.78 22.67 23.10
N GLY A 392 -23.44 22.67 24.26
CA GLY A 392 -24.22 21.52 24.76
C GLY A 392 -25.36 21.10 23.82
N SER A 393 -25.66 19.80 23.83
CA SER A 393 -26.76 19.08 23.16
C SER A 393 -26.93 19.19 21.64
N GLY A 394 -26.03 19.86 20.90
CA GLY A 394 -26.22 20.12 19.47
C GLY A 394 -24.98 19.99 18.58
N GLY A 395 -23.90 19.33 19.03
CA GLY A 395 -22.74 18.97 18.18
C GLY A 395 -21.95 20.14 17.57
N GLY A 396 -22.24 21.39 17.93
CA GLY A 396 -21.56 22.57 17.40
C GLY A 396 -20.35 22.98 18.25
N GLN A 397 -19.20 23.18 17.61
CA GLN A 397 -18.05 23.87 18.21
C GLN A 397 -18.09 25.34 17.80
N ALA A 398 -18.02 26.24 18.78
CA ALA A 398 -17.88 27.68 18.55
C ALA A 398 -16.42 28.07 18.80
N SER A 399 -15.79 28.69 17.79
CA SER A 399 -14.45 29.28 17.91
C SER A 399 -14.58 30.77 18.14
N PHE A 400 -14.02 31.27 19.23
CA PHE A 400 -13.98 32.69 19.55
C PHE A 400 -12.54 33.19 19.47
N SER A 401 -12.31 34.32 18.82
CA SER A 401 -11.01 35.01 18.81
C SER A 401 -11.12 36.33 19.57
N PHE A 402 -10.15 36.60 20.44
CA PHE A 402 -10.12 37.76 21.32
C PHE A 402 -8.82 38.53 21.16
N LYS A 403 -8.92 39.82 20.86
CA LYS A 403 -7.74 40.68 20.81
C LYS A 403 -7.18 40.92 22.22
N PRO A 404 -5.86 41.02 22.40
CA PRO A 404 -5.25 41.21 23.72
C PRO A 404 -5.81 42.42 24.48
N GLU A 405 -6.12 43.52 23.79
CA GLU A 405 -6.70 44.73 24.38
C GLU A 405 -8.14 44.56 24.91
N GLU A 406 -8.87 43.55 24.46
CA GLU A 406 -10.24 43.25 24.90
C GLU A 406 -10.28 42.38 26.16
N ILE A 407 -9.13 41.84 26.58
CA ILE A 407 -9.00 40.88 27.68
C ILE A 407 -8.72 41.63 28.98
N GLY A 408 -9.70 41.65 29.87
CA GLY A 408 -9.51 42.19 31.22
C GLY A 408 -8.76 41.22 32.15
N ARG A 409 -9.06 39.93 32.06
CA ARG A 409 -8.43 38.88 32.87
C ARG A 409 -8.48 37.52 32.15
N LEU A 410 -7.40 36.76 32.26
CA LEU A 410 -7.31 35.39 31.74
C LEU A 410 -6.87 34.45 32.86
N GLU A 411 -7.58 33.34 33.04
CA GLU A 411 -7.30 32.33 34.07
C GLU A 411 -7.19 30.94 33.46
N LEU A 412 -6.22 30.15 33.94
CA LEU A 412 -6.06 28.75 33.58
C LEU A 412 -6.85 27.88 34.56
N LEU A 413 -7.75 27.04 34.05
CA LEU A 413 -8.64 26.21 34.85
C LEU A 413 -8.09 24.79 35.08
N GLU A 414 -7.01 24.41 34.42
CA GLU A 414 -6.34 23.11 34.56
C GLU A 414 -4.95 23.30 35.24
N PRO A 415 -4.51 22.38 36.12
CA PRO A 415 -3.24 22.50 36.85
C PRO A 415 -1.98 22.27 36.01
#